data_AF-A0A0K8J8Q5-F1
#
_entry.id   AF-A0A0K8J8Q5-F1
#
_cell.length_a   1.000
_cell.length_b   1.000
_cell.length_c   1.000
_cell.angle_alpha   90.00
_cell.angle_beta   90.00
_cell.angle_gamma   90.00
#
_symmetry.space_group_name_H-M   'P 1'
#
loop_
_entity.id
_entity.type
_entity.pdbx_description
1 polymer ?
#
loop_
_entity_poly.entity_id
_entity_poly.type
_entity_poly.pdbx_seq_one_letter_code
_entity_poly.pdbx_strand_id
1 'polypeptide(L)'
;MNKKEFLDILRQSLEGEIDNRVIEQSIRFYSEYISSQEDKSEEEVIKEIGDPRLIAKTIIESEKNSTNNYSNYNSNRYDSNYSRYENDTNRNIKYYHLKWYHKALGIFILFMLLFFIIRIGWIMIRMLFLFLPLLIIIAVLWAIFKKQ
;
A
#
# COMPACT_ATOMS: atom_id res chain seq x y z
N MET A 1 -26.46 -23.28 10.60
CA MET A 1 -25.81 -22.01 11.03
C MET A 1 -26.85 -20.92 10.97
N ASN A 2 -26.97 -20.11 12.02
CA ASN A 2 -27.93 -18.99 12.05
C ASN A 2 -27.32 -17.69 11.50
N LYS A 3 -28.15 -16.68 11.24
CA LYS A 3 -27.70 -15.37 10.73
C LYS A 3 -26.60 -14.75 11.58
N LYS A 4 -26.73 -14.81 12.90
CA LYS A 4 -25.75 -14.21 13.82
C LYS A 4 -24.38 -14.86 13.68
N GLU A 5 -24.34 -16.19 13.64
CA GLU A 5 -23.12 -16.98 13.50
C GLU A 5 -22.47 -16.75 12.12
N PHE A 6 -23.27 -16.69 11.05
CA PHE A 6 -22.78 -16.35 9.71
C PHE A 6 -22.09 -14.99 9.70
N LEU A 7 -22.75 -13.95 10.24
CA LEU A 7 -22.22 -12.59 10.24
C LEU A 7 -20.99 -12.44 11.15
N ASP A 8 -20.93 -13.19 12.24
CA ASP A 8 -19.78 -13.21 13.14
C ASP A 8 -18.55 -13.82 12.46
N ILE A 9 -18.71 -14.99 11.82
CA ILE A 9 -17.62 -15.63 11.06
C ILE A 9 -17.18 -14.75 9.89
N LEU A 10 -18.13 -14.13 9.19
CA LEU A 10 -17.82 -13.19 8.10
C LEU A 10 -17.00 -12.00 8.62
N ARG A 11 -17.41 -11.39 9.75
CA ARG A 11 -16.66 -10.26 10.35
C ARG A 11 -15.26 -10.69 10.76
N GLN A 12 -15.13 -11.80 11.49
CA GLN A 12 -13.83 -12.32 11.93
C GLN A 12 -12.90 -12.63 10.75
N SER A 13 -13.45 -13.10 9.63
CA SER A 13 -12.68 -13.43 8.43
C SER A 13 -12.23 -12.19 7.66
N LEU A 14 -12.90 -11.05 7.82
CA LEU A 14 -12.57 -9.78 7.17
C LEU A 14 -11.69 -8.89 8.06
N GLU A 15 -11.78 -9.05 9.38
CA GLU A 15 -11.05 -8.25 10.36
C GLU A 15 -9.53 -8.42 10.18
N GLY A 16 -8.82 -7.31 10.10
CA GLY A 16 -7.36 -7.29 9.86
C GLY A 16 -6.94 -7.43 8.39
N GLU A 17 -7.84 -7.82 7.49
CA GLU A 17 -7.52 -7.97 6.05
C GLU A 17 -7.96 -6.77 5.19
N ILE A 18 -9.02 -6.07 5.59
CA ILE A 18 -9.58 -4.91 4.87
C ILE A 18 -10.01 -3.77 5.81
N ASP A 19 -10.36 -2.61 5.24
CA ASP A 19 -10.81 -1.43 6.00
C ASP A 19 -12.15 -1.67 6.72
N ASN A 20 -12.26 -1.23 7.97
CA ASN A 20 -13.46 -1.38 8.80
C ASN A 20 -14.73 -0.84 8.13
N ARG A 21 -14.65 0.20 7.30
CA ARG A 21 -15.80 0.71 6.57
C ARG A 21 -16.36 -0.34 5.61
N VAL A 22 -15.49 -1.08 4.92
CA VAL A 22 -15.89 -2.14 3.99
C VAL A 22 -16.44 -3.33 4.78
N ILE A 23 -15.83 -3.68 5.91
CA ILE A 23 -16.37 -4.71 6.82
C ILE A 23 -17.81 -4.37 7.21
N GLU A 24 -18.06 -3.17 7.74
CA GLU A 24 -19.40 -2.76 8.15
C GLU A 24 -20.40 -2.67 6.99
N GLN A 25 -19.94 -2.31 5.79
CA GLN A 25 -20.76 -2.36 4.58
C GLN A 25 -21.14 -3.81 4.22
N SER A 26 -20.18 -4.73 4.22
CA SER A 26 -20.42 -6.15 3.93
C SER A 26 -21.36 -6.77 4.97
N ILE A 27 -21.10 -6.55 6.27
CA ILE A 27 -21.96 -7.07 7.35
C ILE A 27 -23.38 -6.53 7.22
N ARG A 28 -23.54 -5.23 6.96
CA ARG A 28 -24.87 -4.64 6.75
C ARG A 28 -25.57 -5.25 5.52
N PHE A 29 -24.88 -5.34 4.40
CA PHE A 29 -25.42 -5.92 3.15
C PHE A 29 -25.94 -7.34 3.36
N TYR A 30 -25.12 -8.24 3.94
CA TYR A 30 -25.55 -9.61 4.18
C TYR A 30 -26.60 -9.72 5.27
N SER A 31 -26.54 -8.87 6.30
CA SER A 31 -27.60 -8.81 7.31
C SER A 31 -28.94 -8.43 6.70
N GLU A 32 -28.97 -7.41 5.85
CA GLU A 32 -30.18 -6.95 5.15
C GLU A 32 -30.67 -8.03 4.17
N TYR A 33 -29.78 -8.60 3.36
CA TYR A 33 -30.12 -9.66 2.40
C TYR A 33 -30.73 -10.90 3.04
N ILE A 34 -30.14 -11.38 4.15
CA ILE A 34 -30.71 -12.54 4.88
C ILE A 34 -32.06 -12.17 5.49
N SER A 35 -32.25 -10.91 5.92
CA SER A 35 -33.51 -10.48 6.53
C SER A 35 -34.61 -10.17 5.52
N SER A 36 -34.27 -9.86 4.26
CA SER A 36 -35.24 -9.52 3.23
C SER A 36 -35.94 -10.73 2.63
N GLN A 37 -35.41 -11.93 2.85
CA GLN A 37 -35.99 -13.19 2.36
C GLN A 37 -37.02 -13.69 3.38
N GLU A 38 -38.23 -13.12 3.35
CA GLU A 38 -39.34 -13.51 4.25
C GLU A 38 -39.92 -14.89 3.92
N ASP A 39 -39.70 -15.37 2.70
CA ASP A 39 -40.22 -16.64 2.15
C ASP A 39 -39.34 -17.85 2.48
N LYS A 40 -38.13 -17.64 3.01
CA LYS A 40 -37.14 -18.68 3.30
C LYS A 40 -36.65 -18.60 4.74
N SER A 41 -36.24 -19.75 5.29
CA SER A 41 -35.56 -19.75 6.59
C SER A 41 -34.15 -19.17 6.47
N GLU A 42 -33.63 -18.53 7.54
CA GLU A 42 -32.26 -17.98 7.54
C GLU A 42 -31.22 -19.01 7.12
N GLU A 43 -31.39 -20.25 7.57
CA GLU A 43 -30.47 -21.36 7.31
C GLU A 43 -30.50 -21.81 5.85
N GLU A 44 -31.66 -21.74 5.20
CA GLU A 44 -31.82 -22.01 3.77
C GLU A 44 -31.18 -20.91 2.92
N VAL A 45 -31.40 -19.64 3.28
CA VAL A 45 -30.78 -18.49 2.63
C VAL A 45 -29.26 -18.57 2.75
N ILE A 46 -28.73 -18.86 3.94
CA ILE A 46 -27.29 -19.02 4.17
C ILE A 46 -26.72 -20.16 3.31
N LYS A 47 -27.43 -21.28 3.20
CA LYS A 47 -27.00 -22.41 2.37
C LYS A 47 -26.94 -22.06 0.89
N GLU A 48 -27.82 -21.19 0.42
CA GLU A 48 -27.85 -20.69 -0.96
C GLU A 48 -26.68 -19.72 -1.24
N ILE A 49 -26.36 -18.82 -0.30
CA ILE A 49 -25.26 -17.86 -0.45
C ILE A 49 -23.89 -18.56 -0.29
N GLY A 50 -23.78 -19.53 0.61
CA GLY A 50 -22.58 -20.35 0.82
C GLY A 50 -21.78 -19.99 2.08
N ASP A 51 -20.54 -20.49 2.15
CA ASP A 51 -19.68 -20.36 3.33
C ASP A 51 -19.21 -18.90 3.52
N PRO A 52 -19.42 -18.29 4.71
CA PRO A 52 -19.00 -16.92 5.02
C PRO A 52 -17.49 -16.69 4.82
N ARG A 53 -16.66 -17.72 4.97
CA ARG A 53 -15.20 -17.62 4.76
C ARG A 53 -14.85 -17.47 3.28
N LEU A 54 -15.57 -18.15 2.39
CA LEU A 54 -15.37 -18.01 0.94
C LEU A 54 -15.83 -16.63 0.46
N ILE A 55 -16.94 -16.14 1.00
CA ILE A 55 -17.42 -14.78 0.75
C ILE A 55 -16.38 -13.75 1.21
N ALA A 56 -15.87 -13.91 2.43
CA ALA A 56 -14.81 -13.04 2.96
C ALA A 56 -13.59 -13.01 2.03
N LYS A 57 -13.15 -14.19 1.56
CA LYS A 57 -12.02 -14.31 0.63
C LYS A 57 -12.26 -13.52 -0.66
N THR A 58 -13.43 -13.64 -1.28
CA THR A 58 -13.78 -12.89 -2.49
C THR A 58 -13.78 -11.39 -2.26
N ILE A 59 -14.34 -10.93 -1.12
CA ILE A 59 -14.34 -9.50 -0.75
C ILE A 59 -12.91 -9.00 -0.59
N ILE A 60 -12.06 -9.72 0.15
CA ILE A 60 -10.65 -9.38 0.36
C ILE A 60 -9.89 -9.31 -0.98
N GLU A 61 -10.08 -10.28 -1.86
CA GLU A 61 -9.46 -10.30 -3.19
C GLU A 61 -9.94 -9.11 -4.04
N SER A 62 -11.23 -8.81 -4.01
CA SER A 62 -11.81 -7.68 -4.74
C SER A 62 -11.29 -6.33 -4.22
N GLU A 63 -11.15 -6.15 -2.90
CA GLU A 63 -10.63 -4.93 -2.28
C GLU A 63 -9.13 -4.74 -2.53
N LYS A 64 -8.34 -5.83 -2.44
CA LYS A 64 -6.91 -5.81 -2.79
C LYS A 64 -6.70 -5.43 -4.26
N ASN A 65 -7.50 -6.00 -5.16
CA ASN A 65 -7.44 -5.68 -6.59
C ASN A 65 -7.98 -4.27 -6.91
N SER A 66 -9.04 -3.84 -6.23
CA SER A 66 -9.60 -2.50 -6.39
C SER A 66 -8.64 -1.43 -5.88
N THR A 67 -7.99 -1.63 -4.75
CA THR A 67 -6.96 -0.71 -4.22
C THR A 67 -5.78 -0.56 -5.21
N ASN A 68 -5.36 -1.66 -5.84
CA ASN A 68 -4.29 -1.63 -6.84
C ASN A 68 -4.70 -0.92 -8.14
N ASN A 69 -5.96 -1.06 -8.58
CA ASN A 69 -6.47 -0.40 -9.79
C ASN A 69 -6.88 1.06 -9.57
N TYR A 70 -7.43 1.39 -8.40
CA TYR A 70 -7.79 2.77 -8.03
C TYR A 70 -6.54 3.63 -7.80
N SER A 71 -5.41 3.05 -7.37
CA SER A 71 -4.13 3.76 -7.28
C SER A 71 -3.57 4.20 -8.63
N ASN A 72 -4.01 3.63 -9.76
CA ASN A 72 -3.56 4.05 -11.10
C ASN A 72 -4.57 4.98 -11.80
N TYR A 73 -5.86 4.91 -11.45
CA TYR A 73 -6.90 5.72 -12.10
C TYR A 73 -7.24 7.04 -11.39
N ASN A 74 -6.89 7.17 -10.10
CA ASN A 74 -7.40 8.28 -9.29
C ASN A 74 -6.40 9.44 -9.05
N SER A 75 -5.35 9.54 -9.86
CA SER A 75 -4.48 10.72 -9.85
C SER A 75 -5.05 11.91 -10.63
N ASN A 76 -6.27 11.82 -11.19
CA ASN A 76 -6.76 12.85 -12.12
C ASN A 76 -8.27 13.15 -12.10
N ARG A 77 -9.07 12.71 -11.11
CA ARG A 77 -10.50 13.07 -11.16
C ARG A 77 -11.21 13.22 -9.82
N TYR A 78 -11.75 14.43 -9.65
CA TYR A 78 -12.87 14.83 -8.82
C TYR A 78 -12.60 15.13 -7.35
N ASP A 79 -12.07 16.33 -7.15
CA ASP A 79 -12.77 17.32 -6.33
C ASP A 79 -14.16 17.58 -6.96
N SER A 80 -15.21 17.11 -6.31
CA SER A 80 -16.58 17.58 -6.55
C SER A 80 -17.42 17.31 -5.31
N ASN A 81 -17.54 18.34 -4.49
CA ASN A 81 -18.69 18.69 -3.67
C ASN A 81 -19.90 17.74 -3.78
N TYR A 82 -20.18 17.01 -2.70
CA TYR A 82 -21.56 16.69 -2.32
C TYR A 82 -21.69 16.73 -0.79
N SER A 83 -22.04 17.91 -0.31
CA SER A 83 -22.60 18.16 1.00
C SER A 83 -24.08 17.76 1.01
N ARG A 84 -24.48 16.71 1.73
CA ARG A 84 -25.77 16.63 2.46
C ARG A 84 -25.89 15.33 3.28
N TYR A 85 -25.64 15.42 4.59
CA TYR A 85 -26.58 15.10 5.68
C TYR A 85 -25.80 14.78 6.97
N GLU A 86 -26.10 15.59 7.98
CA GLU A 86 -25.72 15.43 9.38
C GLU A 86 -26.07 14.03 9.90
N ASN A 87 -25.15 13.43 10.66
CA ASN A 87 -25.42 13.12 12.05
C ASN A 87 -24.10 13.00 12.79
N ASP A 88 -24.01 13.79 13.85
CA ASP A 88 -22.90 13.88 14.78
C ASP A 88 -22.76 12.55 15.53
N THR A 89 -21.64 11.88 15.34
CA THR A 89 -21.07 11.05 16.41
C THR A 89 -19.57 10.99 16.20
N ASN A 90 -18.91 11.90 16.92
CA ASN A 90 -17.52 11.83 17.34
C ASN A 90 -17.03 10.38 17.54
N ARG A 91 -16.48 9.80 16.48
CA ARG A 91 -15.50 8.72 16.57
C ARG A 91 -14.32 9.18 15.75
N ASN A 92 -13.26 9.51 16.47
CA ASN A 92 -11.90 9.61 15.98
C ASN A 92 -11.53 8.32 15.26
N ILE A 93 -11.93 8.16 14.01
CA ILE A 93 -11.40 7.14 13.12
C ILE A 93 -10.00 7.64 12.79
N LYS A 94 -9.01 7.18 13.58
CA LYS A 94 -7.62 7.22 13.16
C LYS A 94 -7.52 6.28 11.97
N TYR A 95 -7.80 6.84 10.80
CA TYR A 95 -7.45 6.23 9.53
C TYR A 95 -5.93 6.03 9.59
N TYR A 96 -5.50 4.80 9.87
CA TYR A 96 -4.21 4.34 9.40
C TYR A 96 -4.35 4.17 7.89
N HIS A 97 -4.50 5.31 7.19
CA HIS A 97 -3.99 5.43 5.85
C HIS A 97 -2.59 4.84 5.95
N LEU A 98 -2.32 3.72 5.29
CA LEU A 98 -0.95 3.40 4.92
C LEU A 98 -0.54 4.57 4.02
N LYS A 99 -0.04 5.62 4.68
CA LYS A 99 0.24 6.90 4.05
C LYS A 99 1.24 6.57 2.95
N TRP A 100 1.03 7.18 1.79
CA TRP A 100 1.94 7.25 0.64
C TRP A 100 3.43 7.28 1.01
N TYR A 101 3.78 7.77 2.20
CA TYR A 101 5.05 7.60 2.89
C TYR A 101 5.66 6.19 2.84
N HIS A 102 4.93 5.07 2.89
CA HIS A 102 5.58 3.74 2.78
C HIS A 102 6.10 3.47 1.36
N LYS A 103 5.36 3.91 0.34
CA LYS A 103 5.79 3.86 -1.07
C LYS A 103 6.93 4.87 -1.32
N ALA A 104 6.83 6.05 -0.71
CA ALA A 104 7.89 7.06 -0.72
C ALA A 104 9.13 6.63 0.09
N LEU A 105 8.98 5.81 1.13
CA LEU A 105 10.09 5.25 1.91
C LEU A 105 10.89 4.29 1.04
N GLY A 106 10.20 3.41 0.29
CA GLY A 106 10.85 2.53 -0.69
C GLY A 106 11.63 3.29 -1.77
N ILE A 107 11.02 4.33 -2.37
CA ILE A 107 11.72 5.16 -3.37
C ILE A 107 12.88 5.94 -2.72
N PHE A 108 12.71 6.40 -1.49
CA PHE A 108 13.73 7.13 -0.75
C PHE A 108 14.93 6.24 -0.42
N ILE A 109 14.72 4.99 0.00
CA ILE A 109 15.79 4.01 0.22
C ILE A 109 16.56 3.77 -1.10
N LEU A 110 15.86 3.61 -2.22
CA LEU A 110 16.49 3.39 -3.52
C LEU A 110 17.35 4.59 -3.94
N PHE A 111 16.82 5.81 -3.83
CA PHE A 111 17.55 7.04 -4.12
C PHE A 111 18.73 7.26 -3.17
N MET A 112 18.58 6.92 -1.89
CA MET A 112 19.66 7.01 -0.90
C MET A 112 20.81 6.06 -1.27
N LEU A 113 20.50 4.83 -1.68
CA LEU A 113 21.51 3.86 -2.11
C LEU A 113 22.24 4.34 -3.38
N LEU A 114 21.49 4.83 -4.37
CA LEU A 114 22.06 5.38 -5.60
C LEU A 114 22.95 6.59 -5.31
N PHE A 115 22.50 7.50 -4.44
CA PHE A 115 23.27 8.67 -4.02
C PHE A 115 24.59 8.25 -3.35
N PHE A 116 24.58 7.19 -2.55
CA PHE A 116 25.79 6.69 -1.90
C PHE A 116 26.81 6.19 -2.93
N ILE A 117 26.37 5.44 -3.94
CA ILE A 117 27.22 4.95 -5.04
C ILE A 117 27.84 6.13 -5.81
N ILE A 118 27.03 7.13 -6.15
CA ILE A 118 27.50 8.33 -6.86
C ILE A 118 28.50 9.11 -6.00
N ARG A 119 28.24 9.24 -4.69
CA ARG A 119 29.14 9.92 -3.76
C ARG A 119 30.50 9.24 -3.65
N ILE A 120 30.51 7.92 -3.57
CA ILE A 120 31.76 7.12 -3.55
C ILE A 120 32.51 7.29 -4.87
N GLY A 121 31.82 7.19 -6.01
CA GLY A 121 32.43 7.43 -7.33
C GLY A 121 33.03 8.84 -7.45
N TRP A 122 32.32 9.85 -6.95
CA TRP A 122 32.80 11.23 -6.93
C TRP A 122 34.03 11.43 -6.03
N ILE A 123 34.10 10.73 -4.89
CA ILE A 123 35.29 10.77 -4.04
C ILE A 123 36.48 10.14 -4.75
N MET A 124 36.27 8.99 -5.42
CA MET A 124 37.33 8.30 -6.14
C MET A 124 37.85 9.11 -7.32
N ILE A 125 36.97 9.75 -8.12
CA ILE A 125 37.42 10.59 -9.24
C ILE A 125 38.21 11.80 -8.72
N ARG A 126 37.78 12.40 -7.60
CA ARG A 126 38.49 13.53 -6.99
C ARG A 126 39.87 13.13 -6.48
N MET A 127 40.00 11.95 -5.88
CA MET A 127 41.30 11.42 -5.48
C MET A 127 42.20 11.17 -6.69
N LEU A 128 41.67 10.56 -7.76
CA LEU A 128 42.44 10.31 -8.98
C LEU A 128 43.00 11.61 -9.60
N PHE A 129 42.17 12.65 -9.71
CA PHE A 129 42.60 13.95 -10.24
C PHE A 129 43.62 14.67 -9.34
N LEU A 130 43.62 14.40 -8.03
CA LEU A 130 44.63 14.94 -7.11
C LEU A 130 46.01 14.27 -7.32
N PHE A 131 46.03 12.97 -7.60
CA PHE A 131 47.28 12.24 -7.85
C PHE A 131 47.84 12.46 -9.27
N LEU A 132 47.01 12.83 -10.23
CA LEU A 132 47.42 13.07 -11.62
C LEU A 132 48.57 14.09 -11.79
N PRO A 133 48.53 15.31 -11.22
CA PRO A 133 49.64 16.25 -11.32
C PRO A 133 50.91 15.75 -10.61
N LEU A 134 50.74 15.03 -9.50
CA LEU A 134 51.84 14.46 -8.71
C LEU A 134 52.58 13.37 -9.50
N LEU A 135 51.83 12.53 -10.23
CA LEU A 135 52.36 11.50 -11.12
C LEU A 135 53.08 12.11 -12.33
N ILE A 136 52.56 13.21 -12.89
CA ILE A 136 53.22 13.95 -13.98
C ILE A 136 54.58 14.51 -13.52
N ILE A 137 54.66 15.11 -12.33
CA ILE A 137 55.92 15.64 -11.77
C ILE A 137 56.96 14.53 -11.60
N ILE A 138 56.56 13.38 -11.05
CA ILE A 138 57.43 12.20 -10.89
C ILE A 138 57.90 11.69 -12.27
N ALA A 139 57.01 11.61 -13.26
CA ALA A 139 57.34 11.17 -14.60
C ALA A 139 58.36 12.11 -15.28
N VAL A 140 58.23 13.43 -15.08
CA VAL A 140 59.19 14.43 -15.60
C VAL A 140 60.55 14.28 -14.91
N LEU A 141 60.59 14.14 -13.58
CA LEU A 141 61.84 13.94 -12.85
C LEU A 141 62.55 12.63 -13.26
N TRP A 142 61.80 11.54 -13.44
CA TRP A 142 62.35 10.27 -13.93
C TRP A 142 62.88 10.38 -15.37
N ALA A 143 62.17 11.08 -16.26
CA ALA A 143 62.62 11.30 -17.64
C ALA A 143 63.91 12.14 -17.70
N ILE A 144 64.09 13.09 -16.79
CA ILE A 144 65.32 13.90 -16.68
C ILE A 144 66.48 13.03 -16.16
N PHE A 145 66.26 12.28 -15.08
CA PHE A 145 67.29 11.40 -14.49
C PHE A 145 67.71 10.25 -15.40
N LYS A 146 66.81 9.72 -16.23
CA LYS A 146 67.14 8.68 -17.22
C LYS A 146 67.97 9.21 -18.40
N LYS A 147 67.94 10.53 -18.64
CA LYS A 147 68.59 11.17 -19.78
C LYS A 147 70.00 11.71 -19.45
N GLN A 148 70.36 11.80 -18.17
CA GLN A 148 71.72 12.03 -17.70
C GLN A 148 72.45 10.71 -17.49
#